data_AF-A0A834TCC1-F1
#
_entry.id   AF-A0A834TCC1-F1
#
_cell.length_a   1.000
_cell.length_b   1.000
_cell.length_c   1.000
_cell.angle_alpha   90.00
_cell.angle_beta   90.00
_cell.angle_gamma   90.00
#
_symmetry.space_group_name_H-M   'P 1'
#
loop_
_entity.id
_entity.type
_entity.pdbx_description
1 polymer ?
#
loop_
_entity_poly.entity_id
_entity_poly.type
_entity_poly.pdbx_seq_one_letter_code
_entity_poly.pdbx_strand_id
1 'polypeptide(L)'
;MEGDAVAKAFVEHYYSTFDTNRAALASLYQDASMLTFEGQKILGTQSIVAKLTSLPFDQCKHSIATVDCQPSNPASPAMLVFVSGNLQLAGEQHALKFNVPSDTNATRELLCVE
;
A
#
# COMPACT_ATOMS: atom_id res chain seq x y z
N MET A 1 -20.12 5.21 -3.90
CA MET A 1 -19.84 5.72 -5.26
C MET A 1 -19.02 4.66 -5.99
N GLU A 2 -18.95 4.67 -7.32
CA GLU A 2 -18.23 3.63 -8.09
C GLU A 2 -16.74 3.53 -7.72
N GLY A 3 -16.11 4.66 -7.41
CA GLY A 3 -14.72 4.73 -6.93
C GLY A 3 -14.45 3.98 -5.62
N ASP A 4 -15.42 3.92 -4.69
CA ASP A 4 -15.24 3.20 -3.42
C ASP A 4 -15.09 1.69 -3.63
N ALA A 5 -15.83 1.14 -4.60
CA ALA A 5 -15.78 -0.29 -4.91
C ALA A 5 -14.45 -0.65 -5.59
N VAL A 6 -14.00 0.19 -6.53
CA VAL A 6 -12.70 0.03 -7.20
C VAL A 6 -11.55 0.14 -6.22
N ALA A 7 -11.57 1.14 -5.33
CA ALA A 7 -10.54 1.32 -4.31
C ALA A 7 -10.44 0.12 -3.37
N LYS A 8 -11.58 -0.41 -2.90
CA LYS A 8 -11.59 -1.61 -2.03
C LYS A 8 -11.05 -2.84 -2.75
N ALA A 9 -11.49 -3.11 -3.97
CA ALA A 9 -10.99 -4.22 -4.76
C ALA A 9 -9.49 -4.11 -5.03
N PHE A 10 -9.02 -2.89 -5.32
CA PHE A 10 -7.61 -2.58 -5.48
C PHE A 10 -6.81 -2.89 -4.20
N VAL A 11 -7.26 -2.39 -3.05
CA VAL A 11 -6.60 -2.58 -1.75
C VAL A 11 -6.53 -4.06 -1.38
N GLU A 12 -7.64 -4.79 -1.53
CA GLU A 12 -7.68 -6.24 -1.29
C GLU A 12 -6.68 -6.98 -2.18
N HIS A 13 -6.63 -6.63 -3.48
CA HIS A 13 -5.70 -7.24 -4.42
C HIS A 13 -4.24 -6.92 -4.08
N TYR A 14 -3.93 -5.66 -3.75
CA TYR A 14 -2.59 -5.22 -3.41
C TYR A 14 -2.05 -5.96 -2.19
N TYR A 15 -2.78 -5.95 -1.06
CA TYR A 15 -2.30 -6.59 0.17
C TYR A 15 -2.32 -8.12 0.10
N SER A 16 -3.29 -8.73 -0.59
CA SER A 16 -3.25 -10.18 -0.85
C SER A 16 -2.03 -10.57 -1.68
N THR A 17 -1.66 -9.75 -2.68
CA THR A 17 -0.47 -9.98 -3.50
C THR A 17 0.80 -9.73 -2.69
N PHE A 18 0.82 -8.72 -1.84
CA PHE A 18 1.93 -8.47 -0.93
C PHE A 18 2.20 -9.65 0.02
N ASP A 19 1.14 -10.26 0.56
CA ASP A 19 1.24 -11.37 1.50
C ASP A 19 1.73 -12.67 0.85
N THR A 20 1.47 -12.84 -0.45
CA THR A 20 1.70 -14.12 -1.16
C THR A 20 2.84 -14.08 -2.17
N ASN A 21 3.00 -12.97 -2.90
CA ASN A 21 4.01 -12.80 -3.95
C ASN A 21 4.33 -11.31 -4.18
N ARG A 22 5.21 -10.74 -3.35
CA ARG A 22 5.62 -9.33 -3.46
C ARG A 22 6.19 -8.93 -4.82
N ALA A 23 6.81 -9.87 -5.54
CA ALA A 23 7.36 -9.59 -6.86
C ALA A 23 6.26 -9.28 -7.90
N ALA A 24 5.05 -9.83 -7.74
CA ALA A 24 3.93 -9.59 -8.64
C ALA A 24 3.35 -8.17 -8.52
N LEU A 25 3.66 -7.44 -7.45
CA LEU A 25 3.27 -6.04 -7.28
C LEU A 25 3.89 -5.11 -8.32
N ALA A 26 4.93 -5.56 -9.05
CA ALA A 26 5.50 -4.81 -10.16
C ALA A 26 4.45 -4.32 -11.16
N SER A 27 3.41 -5.12 -11.41
CA SER A 27 2.32 -4.79 -12.34
C SER A 27 1.41 -3.65 -11.89
N LEU A 28 1.45 -3.28 -10.61
CA LEU A 28 0.63 -2.22 -10.02
C LEU A 28 1.38 -0.87 -9.96
N TYR A 29 2.65 -0.84 -10.38
CA TYR A 29 3.46 0.36 -10.43
C TYR A 29 3.84 0.71 -11.87
N GLN A 30 4.16 1.99 -12.07
CA GLN A 30 4.68 2.54 -13.31
C GLN A 30 6.11 3.07 -13.09
N ASP A 31 6.79 3.46 -14.16
CA ASP A 31 8.17 3.99 -14.10
C ASP A 31 8.27 5.28 -13.27
N ALA A 32 7.22 6.10 -13.26
CA ALA A 32 7.14 7.33 -12.48
C ALA A 32 6.60 7.12 -11.04
N SER A 33 6.25 5.89 -10.66
CA SER A 33 5.73 5.61 -9.31
C SER A 33 6.78 5.87 -8.24
N MET A 34 6.31 6.30 -7.07
CA MET A 34 7.16 6.58 -5.92
C MET A 34 6.59 5.92 -4.67
N LEU A 35 7.41 5.09 -4.01
CA LEU A 35 7.14 4.56 -2.67
C LEU A 35 7.92 5.40 -1.66
N THR A 36 7.27 5.77 -0.55
CA THR A 36 7.98 6.29 0.63
C THR A 36 7.86 5.27 1.76
N PHE A 37 9.00 4.75 2.23
CA PHE A 37 9.05 3.74 3.29
C PHE A 37 10.05 4.17 4.36
N GLU A 38 9.59 4.32 5.61
CA GLU A 38 10.41 4.75 6.76
C GLU A 38 11.23 6.04 6.48
N GLY A 39 10.63 7.00 5.76
CA GLY A 39 11.28 8.26 5.39
C GLY A 39 12.17 8.20 4.14
N GLN A 40 12.42 7.02 3.58
CA GLN A 40 13.16 6.86 2.34
C GLN A 40 12.22 6.93 1.14
N LYS A 41 12.53 7.78 0.16
CA LYS A 41 11.82 7.85 -1.12
C LYS A 41 12.48 6.93 -2.15
N ILE A 42 11.68 6.12 -2.81
CA ILE A 42 12.10 5.09 -3.76
C ILE A 42 11.32 5.33 -5.05
N LEU A 43 12.03 5.65 -6.13
CA LEU A 43 11.44 5.97 -7.43
C LEU A 43 11.61 4.80 -8.40
N GLY A 44 10.53 4.52 -9.13
CA GLY A 44 10.49 3.54 -10.22
C GLY A 44 10.15 2.12 -9.75
N THR A 45 9.40 1.41 -10.59
CA THR A 45 8.85 0.07 -10.32
C THR A 45 9.89 -0.92 -9.82
N GLN A 46 11.05 -0.99 -10.49
CA GLN A 46 12.10 -1.95 -10.12
C GLN A 46 12.66 -1.70 -8.71
N SER A 47 12.92 -0.43 -8.38
CA SER A 47 13.42 -0.04 -7.05
C SER A 47 12.39 -0.31 -5.96
N ILE A 48 11.11 -0.07 -6.25
CA ILE A 48 9.99 -0.32 -5.34
C ILE A 48 9.90 -1.82 -5.03
N VAL A 49 9.83 -2.67 -6.05
CA VAL A 49 9.71 -4.13 -5.88
C VAL A 49 10.96 -4.69 -5.18
N ALA A 50 12.15 -4.19 -5.50
CA ALA A 50 13.38 -4.55 -4.79
C ALA A 50 13.30 -4.21 -3.29
N LYS A 51 12.77 -3.03 -2.93
CA LYS A 51 12.55 -2.69 -1.52
C LYS A 51 11.54 -3.64 -0.87
N LEU A 52 10.38 -3.87 -1.48
CA LEU A 52 9.32 -4.71 -0.92
C LEU A 52 9.78 -6.16 -0.71
N THR A 53 10.59 -6.69 -1.63
CA THR A 53 11.17 -8.04 -1.51
C THR A 53 12.33 -8.12 -0.51
N SER A 54 13.03 -7.01 -0.25
CA SER A 54 14.14 -6.96 0.72
C SER A 54 13.72 -6.87 2.19
N LEU A 55 12.41 -6.76 2.47
CA LEU A 55 11.90 -6.64 3.84
C LEU A 55 12.25 -7.90 4.66
N PRO A 56 12.67 -7.77 5.93
CA PRO A 56 13.25 -8.86 6.73
C PRO A 56 12.19 -9.80 7.32
N PHE A 57 11.15 -10.12 6.54
CA PHE A 57 10.11 -11.07 6.91
C PHE A 57 9.61 -11.82 5.68
N ASP A 58 9.54 -13.15 5.78
CA ASP A 58 9.04 -13.99 4.69
C ASP A 58 7.51 -13.92 4.63
N GLN A 59 6.85 -14.46 5.66
CA GLN A 59 5.39 -14.54 5.70
C GLN A 59 4.78 -13.45 6.56
N CYS A 60 3.80 -12.74 5.98
CA CYS A 60 2.99 -11.76 6.67
C CYS A 60 1.52 -11.89 6.27
N LYS A 61 0.65 -11.31 7.09
CA LYS A 61 -0.78 -11.19 6.83
C LYS A 61 -1.24 -9.77 7.14
N HIS A 62 -1.74 -9.07 6.14
CA HIS A 62 -2.41 -7.80 6.33
C HIS A 62 -3.89 -8.02 6.65
N SER A 63 -4.38 -7.38 7.70
CA SER A 63 -5.80 -7.32 8.07
C SER A 63 -6.28 -5.89 7.95
N ILE A 64 -7.04 -5.61 6.89
CA ILE A 64 -7.52 -4.27 6.57
C ILE A 64 -8.69 -3.91 7.49
N ALA A 65 -8.62 -2.74 8.14
CA ALA A 65 -9.63 -2.23 9.05
C ALA A 65 -10.52 -1.18 8.39
N THR A 66 -9.92 -0.17 7.74
CA THR A 66 -10.66 0.86 7.00
C THR A 66 -10.02 1.11 5.64
N VAL A 67 -10.87 1.47 4.67
CA VAL A 67 -10.48 1.96 3.35
C VAL A 67 -11.32 3.18 3.06
N ASP A 68 -10.67 4.33 2.98
CA ASP A 68 -11.28 5.62 2.70
C ASP A 68 -10.73 6.13 1.37
N CYS A 69 -11.59 6.52 0.42
CA CYS A 69 -11.14 7.04 -0.87
C CYS A 69 -11.66 8.45 -1.13
N GLN A 70 -10.84 9.27 -1.77
CA GLN A 70 -11.16 10.64 -2.15
C GLN A 70 -10.66 10.93 -3.57
N PRO A 71 -11.39 11.70 -4.39
CA PRO A 71 -10.85 12.20 -5.65
C PRO A 71 -9.57 13.02 -5.40
N SER A 72 -8.49 12.74 -6.14
CA SER A 72 -7.21 13.43 -5.96
C SER A 72 -7.26 14.88 -6.44
N ASN A 73 -7.96 15.13 -7.55
CA ASN A 73 -8.31 16.46 -8.01
C ASN A 73 -9.59 16.40 -8.87
N PRO A 74 -10.36 17.51 -8.98
CA PRO A 74 -11.62 17.53 -9.74
C PRO A 74 -11.47 17.33 -11.26
N ALA A 75 -10.27 17.49 -11.82
CA ALA A 75 -9.95 17.43 -13.23
C ALA A 75 -9.24 16.13 -13.66
N SER A 76 -9.01 15.18 -12.76
CA SER A 76 -8.36 13.89 -13.03
C SER A 76 -9.19 12.75 -12.46
N PRO A 77 -9.26 11.59 -13.14
CA PRO A 77 -9.88 10.39 -12.58
C PRO A 77 -9.08 9.78 -11.41
N ALA A 78 -7.87 10.26 -11.12
CA ALA A 78 -7.02 9.69 -10.08
C ALA A 78 -7.65 9.80 -8.69
N MET A 79 -7.56 8.71 -7.92
CA MET A 79 -8.09 8.60 -6.56
C MET A 79 -6.96 8.54 -5.53
N LEU A 80 -7.20 9.16 -4.37
CA LEU A 80 -6.42 8.97 -3.16
C LEU A 80 -7.11 7.90 -2.32
N VAL A 81 -6.36 6.89 -1.92
CA VAL A 81 -6.86 5.80 -1.08
C VAL A 81 -6.06 5.79 0.22
N PHE A 82 -6.75 5.84 1.34
CA PHE A 82 -6.22 5.71 2.68
C PHE A 82 -6.62 4.36 3.24
N VAL A 83 -5.65 3.61 3.75
CA VAL A 83 -5.88 2.28 4.29
C VAL A 83 -5.34 2.24 5.71
N SER A 84 -6.12 1.70 6.63
CA SER A 84 -5.68 1.37 7.98
C SER A 84 -5.86 -0.13 8.24
N GLY A 85 -5.02 -0.72 9.09
CA GLY A 85 -5.07 -2.15 9.34
C GLY A 85 -4.03 -2.66 10.33
N ASN A 86 -3.87 -3.96 10.37
CA ASN A 86 -2.85 -4.62 11.19
C ASN A 86 -1.98 -5.51 10.32
N LEU A 87 -0.70 -5.57 10.65
CA LEU A 87 0.25 -6.49 10.04
C LEU A 87 0.58 -7.58 11.05
N GLN A 88 0.40 -8.83 10.66
CA GLN A 88 0.82 -9.98 11.46
C GLN A 88 1.96 -10.69 10.76
N LEU A 89 3.09 -10.85 11.43
CA LEU A 89 4.23 -11.62 10.93
C LEU A 89 4.14 -13.07 11.41
N ALA A 90 4.60 -14.01 10.59
CA ALA A 90 4.63 -15.42 10.98
C ALA A 90 5.58 -15.63 12.17
N GLY A 91 5.09 -16.31 13.21
CA GLY A 91 5.86 -16.59 14.44
C GLY A 91 5.69 -15.56 15.55
N GLU A 92 5.03 -14.42 15.30
CA GLU A 92 4.71 -13.43 16.34
C GLU A 92 3.26 -13.62 16.83
N GLN A 93 3.08 -13.82 18.15
CA GLN A 93 1.75 -13.91 18.76
C GLN A 93 1.04 -12.56 18.91
N HIS A 94 1.78 -11.45 18.81
CA HIS A 94 1.21 -10.10 18.90
C HIS A 94 1.13 -9.47 17.51
N ALA A 95 -0.08 -9.12 17.08
CA ALA A 95 -0.28 -8.34 15.87
C ALA A 95 0.33 -6.93 16.06
N LEU A 96 1.15 -6.50 15.12
CA LEU A 96 1.63 -5.12 15.08
C LEU A 96 0.46 -4.25 14.62
N LYS A 97 0.03 -3.31 15.48
CA LYS A 97 -0.92 -2.27 15.08
C LYS A 97 -0.21 -1.36 14.09
N PHE A 98 -0.68 -1.33 12.85
CA PHE A 98 -0.23 -0.34 11.88
C PHE A 98 -1.33 0.72 11.76
N ASN A 99 -1.29 1.70 12.67
CA ASN A 99 -2.02 2.93 12.42
C ASN A 99 -1.24 3.71 11.37
N VAL A 100 -1.93 4.16 10.32
CA VAL A 100 -1.48 5.29 9.50
C VAL A 100 -2.24 6.52 10.02
N PRO A 101 -1.79 7.17 11.11
CA PRO A 101 -2.36 8.45 11.50
C PRO A 101 -1.78 9.49 10.55
N SER A 102 -2.58 9.89 9.56
CA SER A 102 -2.29 11.05 8.72
C SER A 102 -2.60 12.33 9.49
N ASP A 103 -1.78 12.62 10.51
CA ASP A 103 -1.44 13.96 10.97
C ASP A 103 -0.14 13.88 11.80
N THR A 104 0.90 14.52 11.26
CA THR A 104 2.31 14.52 11.68
C THR A 104 3.14 13.24 11.42
N ASN A 105 3.86 13.27 10.29
CA ASN A 105 5.11 12.53 10.03
C ASN A 105 5.04 11.02 9.74
N ALA A 106 3.98 10.56 9.07
CA ALA A 106 3.97 9.29 8.34
C ALA A 106 3.36 9.53 6.95
N THR A 107 4.22 9.83 5.96
CA THR A 107 3.77 10.24 4.62
C THR A 107 3.73 9.06 3.67
N ARG A 108 2.52 8.52 3.49
CA ARG A 108 1.87 8.13 2.23
C ARG A 108 2.48 6.98 1.39
N GLU A 109 1.81 5.83 1.40
CA GLU A 109 1.57 5.09 0.16
C GLU A 109 0.52 5.87 -0.63
N LEU A 110 0.98 6.79 -1.49
CA LEU A 110 0.13 7.41 -2.50
C LEU A 110 0.13 6.45 -3.69
N LEU A 111 -0.76 5.47 -3.68
CA LEU A 111 -1.00 4.74 -4.92
C LEU A 111 -1.95 5.55 -5.78
N CYS A 112 -1.39 6.37 -6.67
CA CYS A 112 -2.14 6.88 -7.81
C CYS A 112 -2.51 5.68 -8.69
N VAL A 113 -3.76 5.24 -8.59
CA VAL A 113 -4.39 4.50 -9.69
C VAL A 113 -4.76 5.55 -10.72
N GLU A 114 -3.97 5.64 -11.79
CA GLU A 114 -4.35 6.38 -13.01
C GLU A 114 -5.35 5.57 -13.83
#